data_AF-A0A7K8R8Q2-F1
#
_entry.id   AF-A0A7K8R8Q2-F1
#
_cell.length_a   1.000
_cell.length_b   1.000
_cell.length_c   1.000
_cell.angle_alpha   90.00
_cell.angle_beta   90.00
_cell.angle_gamma   90.00
#
_symmetry.space_group_name_H-M   'P 1'
#
loop_
_entity.id
_entity.type
_entity.pdbx_description
1 polymer ?
#
loop_
_entity_poly.entity_id
_entity_poly.type
_entity_poly.pdbx_seq_one_letter_code
_entity_poly.pdbx_strand_id
1 'polypeptide(L)'
;TSLPLPRPQRLRFSIGPEIGPEVERAKRHLDSLAADVDVHCFSHEGFGAGAGLQPEALVQVALQVAFYRAHGSLCATCEPTSLRGVLPGCTDLLRPPGPPCLALAQALEDPDAQPELQMALLREAVEAQNSRTREVLAGQGPERHLQGLRQAAIAAGEPLPEIFLDPAYAQATHFRLCTLQV
;
A
#
# COMPACT_ATOMS: atom_id res chain seq x y z
N THR A 1 7.98 -44.64 -23.51
CA THR A 1 7.17 -44.11 -24.61
C THR A 1 6.22 -43.08 -24.02
N SER A 2 6.39 -41.80 -24.33
CA SER A 2 5.44 -40.77 -23.86
C SER A 2 4.13 -40.95 -24.61
N LEU A 3 3.03 -41.08 -23.87
CA LEU A 3 1.69 -41.05 -24.46
C LEU A 3 1.46 -39.68 -25.12
N PRO A 4 0.87 -39.63 -26.33
CA PRO A 4 0.57 -38.37 -27.00
C PRO A 4 -0.44 -37.56 -26.17
N LEU A 5 -0.15 -36.27 -25.98
CA LEU A 5 -1.03 -35.36 -25.25
C LEU A 5 -2.34 -35.12 -26.03
N PRO A 6 -3.48 -34.94 -25.35
CA PRO A 6 -4.73 -34.61 -26.00
C PRO A 6 -4.64 -33.24 -26.70
N ARG A 7 -5.43 -33.07 -27.76
CA ARG A 7 -5.51 -31.77 -28.47
C ARG A 7 -6.23 -30.74 -27.59
N PRO A 8 -5.72 -29.49 -27.49
CA PRO A 8 -6.45 -28.42 -26.82
C PRO A 8 -7.86 -28.23 -27.41
N GLN A 9 -8.87 -28.11 -26.54
CA GLN A 9 -10.25 -27.90 -26.95
C GLN A 9 -10.58 -26.41 -27.04
N ARG A 10 -11.04 -25.95 -28.21
CA ARG A 10 -11.50 -24.57 -28.40
C ARG A 10 -12.86 -24.35 -27.74
N LEU A 11 -12.94 -23.42 -26.79
CA LEU A 11 -14.20 -22.92 -26.26
C LEU A 11 -14.82 -21.93 -27.25
N ARG A 12 -16.08 -22.16 -27.64
CA ARG A 12 -16.81 -21.33 -28.62
C ARG A 12 -17.89 -20.53 -27.91
N PHE A 13 -17.90 -19.21 -28.14
CA PHE A 13 -18.95 -18.30 -27.68
C PHE A 13 -19.70 -17.74 -28.89
N SER A 14 -21.02 -17.71 -28.83
CA SER A 14 -21.88 -17.13 -29.87
C SER A 14 -22.08 -15.64 -29.59
N ILE A 15 -21.57 -14.78 -30.46
CA ILE A 15 -21.71 -13.32 -30.31
C ILE A 15 -22.95 -12.86 -31.08
N GLY A 16 -24.03 -12.60 -30.34
CA GLY A 16 -25.27 -12.09 -30.90
C GLY A 16 -25.34 -10.56 -30.99
N PRO A 17 -26.45 -10.01 -31.50
CA PRO A 17 -26.65 -8.56 -31.66
C PRO A 17 -26.66 -7.79 -30.33
N GLU A 18 -26.92 -8.46 -29.21
CA GLU A 18 -26.87 -7.85 -27.87
C GLU A 18 -25.45 -7.83 -27.30
N ILE A 19 -24.65 -8.89 -27.54
CA ILE A 19 -23.31 -9.05 -26.97
C ILE A 19 -22.27 -8.24 -27.76
N GLY A 20 -22.40 -8.18 -29.10
CA GLY A 20 -21.47 -7.45 -29.95
C GLY A 20 -21.25 -6.00 -29.52
N PRO A 21 -22.31 -5.20 -29.30
CA PRO A 21 -22.18 -3.83 -28.82
C PRO A 21 -21.53 -3.70 -27.44
N GLU A 22 -21.82 -4.61 -26.50
CA GLU A 22 -21.20 -4.60 -25.16
C GLU A 22 -19.71 -4.93 -25.22
N VAL A 23 -19.29 -5.82 -26.13
CA VAL A 23 -17.86 -6.09 -26.38
C VAL A 23 -17.15 -4.82 -26.87
N GLU A 24 -17.73 -4.10 -27.83
CA GLU A 24 -17.14 -2.85 -28.34
C GLU A 24 -17.16 -1.72 -27.31
N ARG A 25 -18.18 -1.67 -26.44
CA ARG A 25 -18.20 -0.77 -25.29
C ARG A 25 -17.08 -1.09 -24.29
N ALA A 26 -16.91 -2.36 -23.93
CA ALA A 26 -15.88 -2.80 -22.99
C ALA A 26 -14.47 -2.51 -23.51
N LYS A 27 -14.22 -2.72 -24.81
CA LYS A 27 -12.95 -2.37 -25.46
C LYS A 27 -12.64 -0.88 -25.32
N ARG A 28 -13.56 0.00 -25.74
CA ARG A 28 -13.38 1.45 -25.62
C ARG A 28 -13.17 1.91 -24.18
N HIS A 29 -13.88 1.29 -23.24
CA HIS A 29 -13.70 1.58 -21.82
C HIS A 29 -12.30 1.19 -21.34
N LEU A 30 -11.82 -0.01 -21.69
CA LEU A 30 -10.47 -0.46 -21.36
C LEU A 30 -9.40 0.42 -22.02
N ASP A 31 -9.58 0.81 -23.28
CA ASP A 31 -8.65 1.71 -23.98
C ASP A 31 -8.55 3.07 -23.25
N SER A 32 -9.69 3.59 -22.77
CA SER A 32 -9.72 4.82 -21.97
C SER A 32 -9.02 4.66 -20.62
N LEU A 33 -9.19 3.53 -19.93
CA LEU A 33 -8.52 3.27 -18.66
C LEU A 33 -7.01 3.10 -18.86
N ALA A 34 -6.60 2.36 -19.88
CA ALA A 34 -5.19 2.15 -20.20
C ALA A 34 -4.48 3.46 -20.57
N ALA A 35 -5.18 4.39 -21.24
CA ALA A 35 -4.64 5.70 -21.56
C ALA A 35 -4.47 6.63 -20.34
N ASP A 36 -5.16 6.35 -19.22
CA ASP A 36 -5.12 7.14 -17.98
C ASP A 36 -4.18 6.56 -16.92
N VAL A 37 -3.42 5.51 -17.25
CA VAL A 37 -2.45 4.87 -16.34
C VAL A 37 -1.04 5.23 -16.78
N ASP A 38 -0.26 5.82 -15.86
CA ASP A 38 1.18 6.05 -16.02
C ASP A 38 1.98 5.00 -15.23
N VAL A 39 2.95 4.37 -15.90
CA VAL A 39 3.77 3.30 -15.32
C VAL A 39 5.24 3.61 -15.52
N HIS A 40 5.96 3.75 -14.41
CA HIS A 40 7.40 3.91 -14.41
C HIS A 40 8.07 2.71 -13.71
N CYS A 41 8.77 1.89 -14.49
CA CYS A 41 9.54 0.74 -13.99
C CYS A 41 11.03 1.07 -14.01
N PHE A 42 11.72 0.83 -12.90
CA PHE A 42 13.16 1.06 -12.79
C PHE A 42 13.83 0.01 -11.90
N SER A 43 15.12 -0.20 -12.15
CA SER A 43 15.99 -1.02 -11.30
C SER A 43 16.89 -0.12 -10.47
N HIS A 44 17.00 -0.39 -9.18
CA HIS A 44 17.91 0.33 -8.29
C HIS A 44 19.11 -0.55 -7.94
N GLU A 45 20.32 -0.09 -8.25
CA GLU A 45 21.57 -0.84 -8.03
C GLU A 45 22.36 -0.37 -6.79
N GLY A 46 21.90 0.69 -6.10
CA GLY A 46 22.67 1.44 -5.12
C GLY A 46 22.63 0.92 -3.67
N PHE A 47 21.69 0.04 -3.31
CA PHE A 47 21.68 -0.63 -2.01
C PHE A 47 21.07 -2.04 -2.09
N GLY A 48 21.70 -2.99 -1.39
CA GLY A 48 21.26 -4.38 -1.23
C GLY A 48 21.31 -4.81 0.24
N ALA A 49 21.04 -6.08 0.53
CA ALA A 49 20.84 -6.65 1.88
C ALA A 49 22.07 -6.62 2.85
N GLY A 50 23.07 -5.76 2.62
CA GLY A 50 24.33 -5.70 3.37
C GLY A 50 24.48 -4.51 4.34
N ALA A 51 23.53 -3.57 4.41
CA ALA A 51 23.68 -2.31 5.16
C ALA A 51 23.29 -2.39 6.66
N GLY A 52 22.97 -3.58 7.20
CA GLY A 52 22.60 -3.77 8.61
C GLY A 52 21.21 -3.23 9.01
N LEU A 53 20.47 -2.60 8.09
CA LEU A 53 19.07 -2.22 8.24
C LEU A 53 18.17 -3.21 7.49
N GLN A 54 16.95 -3.46 8.00
CA GLN A 54 15.95 -4.22 7.25
C GLN A 54 15.60 -3.46 5.96
N PRO A 55 15.87 -4.03 4.77
CA PRO A 55 15.72 -3.30 3.50
C PRO A 55 14.30 -2.76 3.27
N GLU A 56 13.28 -3.52 3.70
CA GLU A 56 11.87 -3.18 3.57
C GLU A 56 11.51 -1.88 4.31
N ALA A 57 11.85 -1.80 5.59
CA ALA A 57 11.57 -0.62 6.40
C ALA A 57 12.30 0.61 5.89
N LEU A 58 13.55 0.45 5.42
CA LEU A 58 14.30 1.54 4.81
C LEU A 58 13.63 2.06 3.54
N VAL A 59 13.18 1.16 2.65
CA VAL A 59 12.48 1.55 1.40
C VAL A 59 11.18 2.28 1.71
N GLN A 60 10.40 1.80 2.68
CA GLN A 60 9.15 2.46 3.09
C GLN A 60 9.40 3.86 3.64
N VAL A 61 10.39 4.03 4.52
CA VAL A 61 10.78 5.35 5.05
C VAL A 61 11.29 6.26 3.92
N ALA A 62 12.12 5.74 3.01
CA ALA A 62 12.62 6.49 1.87
C ALA A 62 11.49 6.96 0.95
N LEU A 63 10.44 6.17 0.76
CA LEU A 63 9.27 6.57 0.00
C LEU A 63 8.50 7.72 0.68
N GLN A 64 8.37 7.72 2.01
CA GLN A 64 7.76 8.84 2.73
C GLN A 64 8.57 10.13 2.54
N VAL A 65 9.90 10.06 2.61
CA VAL A 65 10.79 11.20 2.34
C VAL A 65 10.65 11.68 0.89
N ALA A 66 10.65 10.76 -0.08
CA ALA A 66 10.49 11.10 -1.50
C ALA A 66 9.15 11.80 -1.76
N PHE A 67 8.07 11.33 -1.14
CA PHE A 67 6.76 11.95 -1.25
C PHE A 67 6.74 13.35 -0.62
N TYR A 68 7.34 13.51 0.56
CA TYR A 68 7.47 14.81 1.21
C TYR A 68 8.23 15.81 0.32
N ARG A 69 9.34 15.40 -0.30
CA ARG A 69 10.11 16.22 -1.25
C ARG A 69 9.27 16.68 -2.45
N ALA A 70 8.44 15.79 -2.99
CA ALA A 70 7.62 16.09 -4.16
C ALA A 70 6.39 16.97 -3.83
N HIS A 71 5.86 16.90 -2.60
CA HIS A 71 4.56 17.48 -2.26
C HIS A 71 4.55 18.44 -1.05
N GLY A 72 5.67 18.62 -0.35
CA GLY A 72 5.79 19.44 0.85
C GLY A 72 5.04 18.93 2.08
N SER A 73 4.50 17.71 2.03
CA SER A 73 3.73 17.09 3.11
C SER A 73 3.73 15.57 2.98
N LEU A 74 3.50 14.87 4.08
CA LEU A 74 3.20 13.43 4.05
C LEU A 74 1.76 13.19 3.60
N CYS A 75 1.45 11.94 3.24
CA CYS A 75 0.10 11.49 2.95
C CYS A 75 -0.29 10.23 3.72
N ALA A 76 -1.58 9.93 3.73
CA ALA A 76 -2.05 8.60 4.09
C ALA A 76 -1.42 7.58 3.12
N THR A 77 -0.68 6.65 3.70
CA THR A 77 0.00 5.55 3.00
C THR A 77 -0.50 4.23 3.58
N CYS A 78 -0.79 3.25 2.71
CA CYS A 78 -1.08 1.89 3.15
C CYS A 78 -0.15 0.86 2.49
N GLU A 79 0.26 -0.11 3.29
CA GLU A 79 0.96 -1.31 2.87
C GLU A 79 0.16 -2.54 3.31
N PRO A 80 -0.44 -3.32 2.39
CA PRO A 80 -1.13 -4.55 2.75
C PRO A 80 -0.13 -5.58 3.29
N THR A 81 -0.36 -6.05 4.52
CA THR A 81 0.53 -7.00 5.20
C THR A 81 -0.21 -8.31 5.48
N SER A 82 0.39 -9.44 5.09
CA SER A 82 -0.20 -10.76 5.35
C SER A 82 -0.16 -11.09 6.84
N LEU A 83 -1.33 -11.43 7.40
CA LEU A 83 -1.46 -11.90 8.79
C LEU A 83 -1.34 -13.41 8.91
N ARG A 84 -0.82 -14.12 7.91
CA ARG A 84 -0.79 -15.60 7.86
C ARG A 84 -0.21 -16.27 9.12
N GLY A 85 0.65 -15.58 9.86
CA GLY A 85 1.25 -16.07 11.10
C GLY A 85 0.29 -16.13 12.29
N VAL A 86 -0.78 -15.33 12.28
CA VAL A 86 -1.77 -15.25 13.37
C VAL A 86 -3.20 -15.55 12.90
N LEU A 87 -3.54 -15.17 11.67
CA LEU A 87 -4.86 -15.29 11.04
C LEU A 87 -4.69 -15.69 9.57
N PRO A 88 -4.74 -17.00 9.25
CA PRO A 88 -4.60 -17.50 7.88
C PRO A 88 -5.63 -16.88 6.92
N GLY A 89 -5.18 -16.51 5.71
CA GLY A 89 -6.04 -15.90 4.68
C GLY A 89 -6.41 -14.44 4.93
N CYS A 90 -5.92 -13.83 6.00
CA CYS A 90 -6.19 -12.43 6.33
C CYS A 90 -5.00 -11.51 5.99
N THR A 91 -5.32 -10.24 5.76
CA THR A 91 -4.35 -9.14 5.64
C THR A 91 -4.78 -7.99 6.53
N ASP A 92 -3.82 -7.26 7.08
CA ASP A 92 -4.05 -5.93 7.65
C ASP A 92 -3.43 -4.85 6.77
N LEU A 93 -3.64 -3.59 7.12
CA LEU A 93 -2.95 -2.47 6.50
C LEU A 93 -1.93 -1.88 7.46
N LEU A 94 -0.66 -1.89 7.06
CA LEU A 94 0.41 -1.19 7.74
C LEU A 94 0.45 0.27 7.27
N ARG A 95 0.55 1.19 8.24
CA ARG A 95 0.79 2.62 7.98
C ARG A 95 2.20 2.97 8.46
N PRO A 96 3.02 3.63 7.62
CA PRO A 96 4.32 4.14 8.06
C PRO A 96 4.20 5.10 9.25
N PRO A 97 5.22 5.18 10.13
CA PRO A 97 5.20 6.03 11.31
C PRO A 97 5.34 7.51 10.91
N GLY A 98 4.20 8.20 10.81
CA GLY A 98 4.11 9.58 10.35
C GLY A 98 5.09 10.55 11.02
N PRO A 99 5.09 10.72 12.36
CA PRO A 99 5.95 11.71 13.02
C PRO A 99 7.46 11.45 12.84
N PRO A 100 7.99 10.22 13.04
CA PRO A 100 9.40 9.94 12.73
C PRO A 100 9.77 10.17 11.25
N CYS A 101 8.91 9.75 10.31
CA CYS A 101 9.15 9.98 8.88
C CYS A 101 9.13 11.48 8.54
N LEU A 102 8.24 12.26 9.15
CA LEU A 102 8.16 13.71 8.94
C LEU A 102 9.41 14.42 9.47
N ALA A 103 9.85 14.07 10.69
CA ALA A 103 11.05 14.65 11.29
C ALA A 103 12.29 14.38 10.44
N LEU A 104 12.46 13.14 9.97
CA LEU A 104 13.54 12.78 9.04
C LEU A 104 13.43 13.57 7.73
N ALA A 105 12.24 13.64 7.12
CA ALA A 105 12.05 14.35 5.86
C ALA A 105 12.39 15.84 5.99
N GLN A 106 11.96 16.48 7.08
CA GLN A 106 12.29 17.88 7.36
C GLN A 106 13.79 18.09 7.57
N ALA A 107 14.45 17.23 8.36
CA ALA A 107 15.89 17.34 8.61
C ALA A 107 16.76 17.07 7.36
N LEU A 108 16.28 16.27 6.41
CA LEU A 108 16.97 16.03 5.14
C LEU A 108 16.81 17.19 4.14
N GLU A 109 15.82 18.06 4.32
CA GLU A 109 15.61 19.28 3.52
C GLU A 109 16.22 20.53 4.17
N ASP A 110 16.63 20.45 5.43
CA ASP A 110 17.25 21.55 6.17
C ASP A 110 18.76 21.64 5.83
N PRO A 111 19.22 22.74 5.20
CA PRO A 111 20.64 22.91 4.85
C PRO A 111 21.56 23.03 6.07
N ASP A 112 21.03 23.38 7.25
CA ASP A 112 21.80 23.57 8.48
C ASP A 112 21.82 22.32 9.37
N ALA A 113 21.04 21.29 9.02
CA ALA A 113 20.96 20.05 9.78
C ALA A 113 22.29 19.29 9.76
N GLN A 114 22.76 18.92 10.95
CA GLN A 114 24.01 18.16 11.09
C GLN A 114 23.84 16.71 10.59
N PRO A 115 24.84 16.13 9.91
CA PRO A 115 24.78 14.74 9.43
C PRO A 115 24.46 13.71 10.53
N GLU A 116 24.94 13.95 11.76
CA GLU A 116 24.70 13.10 12.91
C GLU A 116 23.22 13.09 13.31
N LEU A 117 22.55 14.24 13.23
CA LEU A 117 21.12 14.38 13.49
C LEU A 117 20.30 13.65 12.41
N GLN A 118 20.62 13.85 11.13
CA GLN A 118 19.96 13.17 10.02
C GLN A 118 20.08 11.64 10.15
N MET A 119 21.27 11.15 10.51
CA MET A 119 21.51 9.73 10.74
C MET A 119 20.75 9.20 11.97
N ALA A 120 20.64 9.97 13.05
CA ALA A 120 19.85 9.60 14.22
C ALA A 120 18.36 9.47 13.88
N LEU A 121 17.80 10.46 13.17
CA LEU A 121 16.41 10.46 12.73
C LEU A 121 16.12 9.34 11.74
N LEU A 122 17.07 8.99 10.87
CA LEU A 122 16.95 7.86 9.96
C LEU A 122 16.79 6.54 10.72
N ARG A 123 17.66 6.32 11.71
CA ARG A 123 17.59 5.12 12.57
C ARG A 123 16.28 5.07 13.35
N GLU A 124 15.83 6.20 13.88
CA GLU A 124 14.56 6.31 14.59
C GLU A 124 13.36 5.95 13.69
N ALA A 125 13.28 6.55 12.50
CA ALA A 125 12.19 6.29 11.57
C ALA A 125 12.16 4.82 11.11
N VAL A 126 13.32 4.22 10.83
CA VAL A 126 13.44 2.81 10.44
C VAL A 126 13.05 1.88 11.58
N GLU A 127 13.48 2.15 12.82
CA GLU A 127 13.09 1.31 13.95
C GLU A 127 11.61 1.45 14.30
N ALA A 128 11.05 2.66 14.17
CA ALA A 128 9.61 2.87 14.32
C ALA A 128 8.80 2.10 13.26
N GLN A 129 9.29 2.05 12.02
CA GLN A 129 8.69 1.24 10.94
C GLN A 129 8.78 -0.25 11.29
N ASN A 130 9.95 -0.75 11.70
CA ASN A 130 10.12 -2.14 12.14
C ASN A 130 9.20 -2.52 13.30
N SER A 131 9.06 -1.64 14.31
CA SER A 131 8.14 -1.86 15.43
C SER A 131 6.70 -1.99 14.93
N ARG A 132 6.26 -1.07 14.06
CA ARG A 132 4.92 -1.12 13.48
C ARG A 132 4.71 -2.40 12.67
N THR A 133 5.69 -2.83 11.88
CA THR A 133 5.63 -4.09 11.14
C THR A 133 5.46 -5.28 12.08
N ARG A 134 6.22 -5.35 13.18
CA ARG A 134 6.08 -6.42 14.18
C ARG A 134 4.69 -6.44 14.82
N GLU A 135 4.16 -5.27 15.19
CA GLU A 135 2.81 -5.14 15.77
C GLU A 135 1.74 -5.64 14.79
N VAL A 136 1.78 -5.17 13.55
CA VAL A 136 0.82 -5.57 12.51
C VAL A 136 0.92 -7.07 12.24
N LEU A 137 2.11 -7.64 12.09
CA LEU A 137 2.32 -9.07 11.88
C LEU A 137 1.86 -9.93 13.07
N ALA A 138 1.84 -9.36 14.28
CA ALA A 138 1.27 -9.98 15.47
C ALA A 138 -0.27 -9.85 15.56
N GLY A 139 -0.92 -9.27 14.53
CA GLY A 139 -2.36 -9.06 14.48
C GLY A 139 -2.84 -7.89 15.35
N GLN A 140 -1.95 -6.96 15.69
CA GLN A 140 -2.25 -5.80 16.53
C GLN A 140 -2.47 -4.52 15.71
N GLY A 141 -2.65 -4.66 14.39
CA GLY A 141 -2.99 -3.55 13.50
C GLY A 141 -4.41 -3.03 13.75
N PRO A 142 -4.63 -1.70 13.68
CA PRO A 142 -5.95 -1.12 13.93
C PRO A 142 -6.87 -1.16 12.71
N GLU A 143 -6.35 -1.30 11.49
CA GLU A 143 -7.09 -0.98 10.27
C GLU A 143 -8.24 -1.95 10.00
N ARG A 144 -7.97 -3.26 10.03
CA ARG A 144 -9.05 -4.26 9.90
C ARG A 144 -9.98 -4.28 11.10
N HIS A 145 -9.49 -3.95 12.29
CA HIS A 145 -10.35 -3.83 13.46
C HIS A 145 -11.36 -2.68 13.30
N LEU A 146 -10.89 -1.49 12.92
CA LEU A 146 -11.76 -0.34 12.63
C LEU A 146 -12.73 -0.64 11.48
N GLN A 147 -12.26 -1.31 10.43
CA GLN A 147 -13.14 -1.78 9.35
C GLN A 147 -14.21 -2.74 9.88
N GLY A 148 -13.84 -3.70 10.73
CA GLY A 148 -14.75 -4.66 11.36
C GLY A 148 -15.84 -3.97 12.19
N LEU A 149 -15.46 -2.99 13.02
CA LEU A 149 -16.41 -2.19 13.81
C LEU A 149 -17.40 -1.43 12.91
N ARG A 150 -16.89 -0.81 11.84
CA ARG A 150 -17.74 -0.11 10.86
C ARG A 150 -18.73 -1.07 10.20
N GLN A 151 -18.28 -2.24 9.77
CA GLN A 151 -19.14 -3.25 9.13
C GLN A 151 -20.15 -3.85 10.11
N ALA A 152 -19.77 -4.04 11.37
CA ALA A 152 -20.67 -4.54 12.41
C ALA A 152 -21.85 -3.59 12.64
N ALA A 153 -21.60 -2.27 12.76
CA ALA A 153 -22.66 -1.28 12.90
C ALA A 153 -23.62 -1.29 11.69
N ILE A 154 -23.07 -1.37 10.46
CA ILE A 154 -23.88 -1.47 9.22
C ILE A 154 -24.75 -2.72 9.23
N ALA A 155 -24.17 -3.87 9.58
CA ALA A 155 -24.88 -5.15 9.62
C ALA A 155 -25.99 -5.17 10.70
N ALA A 156 -25.78 -4.48 11.82
CA ALA A 156 -26.77 -4.32 12.88
C ALA A 156 -27.89 -3.32 12.52
N GLY A 157 -27.75 -2.56 11.42
CA GLY A 157 -28.67 -1.46 11.09
C GLY A 157 -28.56 -0.28 12.05
N GLU A 158 -27.44 -0.17 12.77
CA GLU A 158 -27.16 0.91 13.71
C GLU A 158 -26.61 2.14 12.97
N PRO A 159 -26.80 3.36 13.51
CA PRO A 159 -26.12 4.53 12.98
C PRO A 159 -24.60 4.32 13.07
N LEU A 160 -23.88 4.78 12.05
CA LEU A 160 -22.41 4.72 12.07
C LEU A 160 -21.86 5.54 13.24
N PRO A 161 -20.94 4.97 14.05
CA PRO A 161 -20.22 5.72 15.06
C PRO A 161 -19.55 6.98 14.48
N GLU A 162 -19.56 8.07 15.24
CA GLU A 162 -19.09 9.40 14.79
C GLU A 162 -17.66 9.40 14.25
N ILE A 163 -16.78 8.55 14.79
CA ILE A 163 -15.41 8.38 14.30
C ILE A 163 -15.34 8.04 12.81
N PHE A 164 -16.31 7.29 12.27
CA PHE A 164 -16.35 6.93 10.85
C PHE A 164 -16.98 8.02 9.96
N LEU A 165 -17.55 9.05 10.57
CA LEU A 165 -18.10 10.23 9.92
C LEU A 165 -17.12 11.43 9.98
N ASP A 166 -16.08 11.33 10.80
CA ASP A 166 -15.07 12.36 10.98
C ASP A 166 -14.28 12.61 9.67
N PRO A 167 -14.13 13.88 9.22
CA PRO A 167 -13.26 14.23 8.11
C PRO A 167 -11.82 13.71 8.24
N ALA A 168 -11.30 13.60 9.46
CA ALA A 168 -9.99 13.03 9.74
C ALA A 168 -9.93 11.53 9.40
N TYR A 169 -11.00 10.77 9.66
CA TYR A 169 -11.06 9.36 9.26
C TYR A 169 -11.14 9.23 7.72
N ALA A 170 -11.92 10.09 7.07
CA ALA A 170 -11.97 10.16 5.61
C ALA A 170 -10.61 10.49 5.00
N GLN A 171 -9.88 11.47 5.55
CA GLN A 171 -8.53 11.82 5.12
C GLN A 171 -7.53 10.69 5.39
N ALA A 172 -7.60 10.06 6.57
CA ALA A 172 -6.71 8.98 6.95
C ALA A 172 -6.94 7.73 6.10
N THR A 173 -8.14 7.46 5.60
CA THR A 173 -8.44 6.28 4.78
C THR A 173 -8.41 6.54 3.27
N HIS A 174 -8.16 7.77 2.86
CA HIS A 174 -7.90 8.14 1.47
C HIS A 174 -6.40 8.02 1.15
N PHE A 175 -5.94 6.79 0.88
CA PHE A 175 -4.53 6.50 0.62
C PHE A 175 -4.08 7.07 -0.72
N ARG A 176 -3.13 8.03 -0.67
CA ARG A 176 -2.47 8.58 -1.87
C ARG A 176 -1.27 7.73 -2.30
N LEU A 177 -0.71 6.96 -1.37
CA LEU A 177 0.29 5.94 -1.63
C LEU A 177 -0.24 4.57 -1.19
N CYS A 178 -0.29 3.64 -2.14
CA CYS A 178 -0.58 2.24 -1.90
C CYS A 178 0.64 1.45 -2.33
N THR A 179 1.36 0.84 -1.38
CA THR A 179 2.62 0.15 -1.64
C THR A 179 2.48 -1.33 -1.34
N LEU A 180 3.29 -2.17 -1.99
CA LEU A 180 3.35 -3.59 -1.69
C LEU A 180 4.75 -4.11 -1.97
N GLN A 181 5.30 -4.87 -1.01
CA GLN A 181 6.44 -5.74 -1.27
C GLN A 181 5.93 -7.09 -1.81
N VAL A 182 6.48 -7.52 -2.95
CA VAL A 182 6.14 -8.79 -3.63
C VAL A 182 7.22 -9.81 -3.39
#